data_AF-A0A7Y2ZVH3-F1
#
_entry.id   AF-A0A7Y2ZVH3-F1
#
_cell.length_a   1.000
_cell.length_b   1.000
_cell.length_c   1.000
_cell.angle_alpha   90.00
_cell.angle_beta   90.00
_cell.angle_gamma   90.00
#
_symmetry.space_group_name_H-M   'P 1'
#
loop_
_entity.id
_entity.type
_entity.pdbx_description
1 polymer ?
#
loop_
_entity_poly.entity_id
_entity_poly.type
_entity_poly.pdbx_seq_one_letter_code
_entity_poly.pdbx_strand_id
1 'polypeptide(L)'
;MNKNSKNHILNKINNNSVYLAKKLGIGKNDADTLLSDVFPMIKRKYDMLRQKSSLVAQNEKSIMQIILHDEVPVVFQNYALTNLQHNEEILAILISYISEQMSVSAAKQFIENNFEQDEDTLAQGLSEELGVSKANLKDFKTKVIPEIKKFTISMYRRKLREQENIDKADSFMQFVIDNIFIDEFENHPFVRSFTDKNNRAILPPKAKNIAAKLISAWLK
;
A
#
# COMPACT_ATOMS: atom_id res chain seq x y z
N MET A 1 -41.76 -2.44 -19.01
CA MET A 1 -41.31 -2.70 -17.62
C MET A 1 -40.72 -4.09 -17.56
N ASN A 2 -39.41 -4.23 -17.35
CA ASN A 2 -38.80 -5.55 -17.12
C ASN A 2 -37.96 -5.47 -15.83
N LYS A 3 -38.57 -5.90 -14.72
CA LYS A 3 -38.00 -5.83 -13.35
C LYS A 3 -36.93 -6.90 -13.09
N ASN A 4 -36.51 -7.67 -14.10
CA ASN A 4 -35.67 -8.85 -13.92
C ASN A 4 -34.15 -8.65 -14.11
N SER A 5 -33.65 -7.48 -14.58
CA SER A 5 -32.19 -7.30 -14.76
C SER A 5 -31.45 -6.78 -13.53
N LYS A 6 -32.14 -6.20 -12.54
CA LYS A 6 -31.53 -5.71 -11.28
C LYS A 6 -31.14 -6.85 -10.32
N ASN A 7 -31.77 -8.02 -10.43
CA ASN A 7 -31.50 -9.16 -9.53
C ASN A 7 -30.28 -10.00 -9.92
N HIS A 8 -29.75 -9.86 -11.15
CA HIS A 8 -28.57 -10.62 -11.61
C HIS A 8 -27.24 -10.00 -11.19
N ILE A 9 -27.20 -8.68 -10.97
CA ILE A 9 -25.99 -7.98 -10.52
C ILE A 9 -25.80 -8.18 -9.01
N LEU A 10 -26.88 -8.15 -8.23
CA LEU A 10 -26.85 -8.37 -6.77
C LEU A 10 -26.56 -9.84 -6.38
N ASN A 11 -27.02 -10.82 -7.15
CA ASN A 11 -26.70 -12.24 -6.87
C ASN A 11 -25.23 -12.61 -7.17
N LYS A 12 -24.51 -11.83 -7.99
CA LYS A 12 -23.05 -11.99 -8.16
C LYS A 12 -22.25 -11.39 -6.99
N ILE A 13 -22.83 -10.47 -6.22
CA ILE A 13 -22.15 -9.76 -5.12
C ILE A 13 -22.06 -10.65 -3.86
N ASN A 14 -23.07 -11.47 -3.55
CA ASN A 14 -23.03 -12.36 -2.37
C ASN A 14 -22.00 -13.51 -2.45
N ASN A 15 -21.72 -14.02 -3.66
CA ASN A 15 -20.62 -14.97 -3.85
C ASN A 15 -19.26 -14.27 -3.89
N ASN A 16 -19.24 -12.98 -4.22
CA ASN A 16 -18.02 -12.17 -4.24
C ASN A 16 -17.57 -11.75 -2.85
N SER A 17 -18.46 -11.46 -1.89
CA SER A 17 -18.04 -10.99 -0.56
C SER A 17 -17.37 -12.06 0.28
N VAL A 18 -17.89 -13.30 0.26
CA VAL A 18 -17.26 -14.45 0.93
C VAL A 18 -15.91 -14.78 0.29
N TYR A 19 -15.82 -14.71 -1.04
CA TYR A 19 -14.57 -14.88 -1.76
C TYR A 19 -13.56 -13.77 -1.43
N LEU A 20 -14.02 -12.51 -1.40
CA LEU A 20 -13.20 -11.34 -1.11
C LEU A 20 -12.70 -11.37 0.34
N ALA A 21 -13.56 -11.67 1.30
CA ALA A 21 -13.21 -11.84 2.71
C ALA A 21 -12.12 -12.90 2.89
N LYS A 22 -12.28 -14.06 2.24
CA LYS A 22 -11.29 -15.15 2.29
C LYS A 22 -9.97 -14.78 1.60
N LYS A 23 -10.04 -14.11 0.45
CA LYS A 23 -8.86 -13.73 -0.34
C LYS A 23 -8.04 -12.61 0.31
N LEU A 24 -8.72 -11.67 0.96
CA LEU A 24 -8.12 -10.46 1.54
C LEU A 24 -7.88 -10.57 3.05
N GLY A 25 -8.35 -11.64 3.69
CA GLY A 25 -8.21 -11.85 5.13
C GLY A 25 -9.00 -10.84 5.98
N ILE A 26 -10.09 -10.29 5.45
CA ILE A 26 -10.93 -9.29 6.13
C ILE A 26 -12.23 -9.91 6.66
N GLY A 27 -12.90 -9.20 7.57
CA GLY A 27 -14.21 -9.61 8.07
C GLY A 27 -15.23 -9.69 6.93
N LYS A 28 -16.14 -10.67 7.00
CA LYS A 28 -17.21 -10.79 6.00
C LYS A 28 -18.08 -9.53 5.93
N ASN A 29 -18.38 -8.93 7.09
CA ASN A 29 -19.14 -7.69 7.16
C ASN A 29 -18.40 -6.52 6.49
N ASP A 30 -17.07 -6.44 6.65
CA ASP A 30 -16.25 -5.42 6.00
C ASP A 30 -16.22 -5.64 4.48
N ALA A 31 -16.09 -6.90 4.04
CA ALA A 31 -16.14 -7.26 2.62
C ALA A 31 -17.50 -6.96 1.98
N ASP A 32 -18.60 -7.24 2.71
CA ASP A 32 -19.95 -6.88 2.29
C ASP A 32 -20.06 -5.35 2.14
N THR A 33 -19.69 -4.59 3.19
CA THR A 33 -19.73 -3.12 3.21
C THR A 33 -18.89 -2.49 2.08
N LEU A 34 -17.71 -3.07 1.81
CA LEU A 34 -16.85 -2.62 0.72
C LEU A 34 -17.56 -2.73 -0.64
N LEU A 35 -18.22 -3.86 -0.89
CA LEU A 35 -18.85 -4.14 -2.18
C LEU A 35 -20.22 -3.46 -2.34
N SER A 36 -21.02 -3.37 -1.28
CA SER A 36 -22.37 -2.80 -1.33
C SER A 36 -22.38 -1.27 -1.32
N ASP A 37 -21.49 -0.66 -0.53
CA ASP A 37 -21.61 0.76 -0.19
C ASP A 37 -20.39 1.56 -0.61
N VAL A 38 -19.20 1.13 -0.19
CA VAL A 38 -17.96 1.90 -0.38
C VAL A 38 -17.56 1.98 -1.86
N PHE A 39 -17.46 0.85 -2.55
CA PHE A 39 -17.05 0.82 -3.97
C PHE A 39 -18.03 1.60 -4.87
N PRO A 40 -19.37 1.41 -4.76
CA PRO A 40 -20.31 2.22 -5.51
C PRO A 40 -20.24 3.71 -5.19
N MET A 41 -20.03 4.09 -3.92
CA MET A 41 -19.88 5.50 -3.53
C MET A 41 -18.65 6.14 -4.18
N ILE A 42 -17.50 5.46 -4.13
CA ILE A 42 -16.27 5.95 -4.73
C ILE A 42 -16.39 6.01 -6.26
N LYS A 43 -17.03 5.01 -6.88
CA LYS A 43 -17.33 5.03 -8.32
C LYS A 43 -18.14 6.27 -8.71
N ARG A 44 -19.19 6.60 -7.96
CA ARG A 44 -20.00 7.80 -8.21
C ARG A 44 -19.15 9.08 -8.12
N LYS A 45 -18.28 9.18 -7.12
CA LYS A 45 -17.34 10.32 -6.98
C LYS A 45 -16.36 10.40 -8.16
N TYR A 46 -15.80 9.27 -8.58
CA TYR A 46 -14.93 9.19 -9.76
C TYR A 46 -15.66 9.62 -11.03
N ASP A 47 -16.85 9.08 -11.28
CA ASP A 47 -17.68 9.42 -12.45
C ASP A 47 -18.05 10.92 -12.46
N MET A 48 -18.37 11.50 -11.29
CA MET A 48 -18.66 12.94 -11.15
C MET A 48 -17.44 13.81 -11.48
N LEU A 49 -16.25 13.44 -10.98
CA LEU A 49 -15.02 14.17 -11.28
C LEU A 49 -14.66 14.04 -12.77
N ARG A 50 -14.82 12.85 -13.36
CA ARG A 50 -14.62 12.59 -14.79
C ARG A 50 -15.55 13.40 -15.70
N GLN A 51 -16.81 13.56 -15.28
CA GLN A 51 -17.75 14.42 -15.99
C GLN A 51 -17.37 15.90 -15.88
N LYS A 52 -16.95 16.37 -14.70
CA LYS A 52 -16.50 17.75 -14.51
C LYS A 52 -15.19 18.06 -15.25
N SER A 53 -14.26 17.11 -15.31
CA SER A 53 -13.00 17.26 -16.05
C SER A 53 -13.15 17.09 -17.56
N SER A 54 -14.23 16.49 -18.06
CA SER A 54 -14.52 16.57 -19.50
C SER A 54 -14.69 18.03 -19.98
N LEU A 55 -14.93 18.97 -19.05
CA LEU A 55 -14.98 20.41 -19.29
C LEU A 55 -13.62 21.12 -19.05
N VAL A 56 -12.65 20.46 -18.41
CA VAL A 56 -11.33 21.00 -18.04
C VAL A 56 -10.30 19.88 -18.23
N ALA A 57 -9.46 19.96 -19.26
CA ALA A 57 -8.53 18.92 -19.75
C ALA A 57 -7.64 18.21 -18.69
N GLN A 58 -8.23 17.46 -17.78
CA GLN A 58 -7.55 16.60 -16.82
C GLN A 58 -7.56 15.18 -17.35
N ASN A 59 -6.41 14.52 -17.27
CA ASN A 59 -6.26 13.15 -17.71
C ASN A 59 -6.88 12.19 -16.66
N GLU A 60 -7.30 10.99 -17.08
CA GLU A 60 -7.92 10.01 -16.18
C GLU A 60 -7.01 9.59 -15.01
N LYS A 61 -5.68 9.71 -15.19
CA LYS A 61 -4.69 9.42 -14.14
C LYS A 61 -4.76 10.42 -12.98
N SER A 62 -4.89 11.72 -13.25
CA SER A 62 -4.97 12.74 -12.21
C SER A 62 -6.27 12.63 -11.41
N ILE A 63 -7.36 12.24 -12.06
CA ILE A 63 -8.66 11.99 -11.39
C ILE A 63 -8.56 10.79 -10.47
N MET A 64 -7.90 9.73 -10.91
CA MET A 64 -7.66 8.54 -10.10
C MET A 64 -6.82 8.86 -8.86
N GLN A 65 -5.81 9.72 -9.00
CA GLN A 65 -5.01 10.22 -7.88
C GLN A 65 -5.85 10.99 -6.87
N ILE A 66 -6.69 11.93 -7.32
CA ILE A 66 -7.61 12.68 -6.45
C ILE A 66 -8.54 11.72 -5.69
N ILE A 67 -9.12 10.73 -6.38
CA ILE A 67 -10.01 9.77 -5.73
C ILE A 67 -9.30 8.98 -4.64
N LEU A 68 -8.10 8.48 -4.92
CA LEU A 68 -7.38 7.62 -3.99
C LEU A 68 -6.76 8.40 -2.82
N HIS A 69 -6.35 9.66 -3.01
CA HIS A 69 -5.77 10.47 -1.94
C HIS A 69 -6.81 11.23 -1.11
N ASP A 70 -7.82 11.81 -1.76
CA ASP A 70 -8.74 12.74 -1.08
C ASP A 70 -10.05 12.06 -0.68
N GLU A 71 -10.55 11.14 -1.51
CA GLU A 71 -11.90 10.60 -1.36
C GLU A 71 -11.92 9.23 -0.67
N VAL A 72 -10.98 8.34 -0.99
CA VAL A 72 -10.89 7.02 -0.37
C VAL A 72 -10.72 7.09 1.15
N PRO A 73 -9.78 7.88 1.73
CA PRO A 73 -9.63 7.93 3.18
C PRO A 73 -10.90 8.42 3.88
N VAL A 74 -11.54 9.46 3.32
CA VAL A 74 -12.78 10.03 3.87
C VAL A 74 -13.92 9.03 3.82
N VAL A 75 -14.11 8.35 2.68
CA VAL A 75 -15.17 7.34 2.56
C VAL A 75 -14.88 6.17 3.49
N PHE A 76 -13.66 5.64 3.52
CA PHE A 76 -13.31 4.50 4.39
C PHE A 76 -13.50 4.85 5.87
N GLN A 77 -13.14 6.06 6.29
CA GLN A 77 -13.38 6.54 7.64
C GLN A 77 -14.88 6.59 7.99
N ASN A 78 -15.73 7.06 7.08
CA ASN A 78 -17.18 7.13 7.30
C ASN A 78 -17.85 5.76 7.51
N TYR A 79 -17.23 4.68 7.00
CA TYR A 79 -17.70 3.31 7.17
C TYR A 79 -16.90 2.53 8.24
N ALA A 80 -16.07 3.21 9.03
CA ALA A 80 -15.20 2.59 10.04
C ALA A 80 -14.20 1.54 9.47
N LEU A 81 -13.78 1.73 8.22
CA LEU A 81 -12.84 0.88 7.49
C LEU A 81 -11.46 1.52 7.32
N THR A 82 -11.09 2.50 8.15
CA THR A 82 -9.80 3.23 8.08
C THR A 82 -8.58 2.29 8.05
N ASN A 83 -8.66 1.14 8.72
CA ASN A 83 -7.63 0.11 8.70
C ASN A 83 -7.39 -0.51 7.31
N LEU A 84 -8.32 -0.36 6.38
CA LEU A 84 -8.25 -0.93 5.02
C LEU A 84 -7.84 0.09 3.96
N GLN A 85 -7.76 1.39 4.30
CA GLN A 85 -7.60 2.47 3.33
C GLN A 85 -6.24 2.45 2.60
N HIS A 86 -5.25 1.76 3.16
CA HIS A 86 -3.91 1.59 2.57
C HIS A 86 -3.64 0.18 2.09
N ASN A 87 -4.63 -0.72 2.15
CA ASN A 87 -4.45 -2.10 1.71
C ASN A 87 -4.38 -2.12 0.18
N GLU A 88 -3.18 -2.37 -0.35
CA GLU A 88 -2.89 -2.33 -1.79
C GLU A 88 -3.82 -3.25 -2.60
N GLU A 89 -4.16 -4.41 -2.06
CA GLU A 89 -5.04 -5.38 -2.73
C GLU A 89 -6.47 -4.84 -2.84
N ILE A 90 -6.99 -4.21 -1.77
CA ILE A 90 -8.30 -3.57 -1.77
C ILE A 90 -8.31 -2.38 -2.73
N LEU A 91 -7.29 -1.53 -2.69
CA LEU A 91 -7.16 -0.38 -3.58
C LEU A 91 -7.05 -0.82 -5.05
N ALA A 92 -6.31 -1.87 -5.35
CA ALA A 92 -6.19 -2.39 -6.71
C ALA A 92 -7.53 -2.94 -7.24
N ILE A 93 -8.29 -3.62 -6.39
CA ILE A 93 -9.64 -4.10 -6.74
C ILE A 93 -10.58 -2.91 -6.93
N LEU A 94 -10.52 -1.90 -6.07
CA LEU A 94 -11.30 -0.67 -6.19
C LEU A 94 -11.01 0.05 -7.51
N ILE A 95 -9.73 0.25 -7.86
CA ILE A 95 -9.31 0.89 -9.13
C ILE A 95 -9.83 0.09 -10.32
N SER A 96 -9.69 -1.23 -10.28
CA SER A 96 -10.20 -2.11 -11.34
C SER A 96 -11.73 -1.99 -11.47
N TYR A 97 -12.43 -1.88 -10.34
CA TYR A 97 -13.89 -1.68 -10.30
C TYR A 97 -14.32 -0.32 -10.86
N ILE A 98 -13.66 0.78 -10.50
CA ILE A 98 -14.09 2.13 -10.91
C ILE A 98 -13.64 2.49 -12.33
N SER A 99 -12.48 1.99 -12.78
CA SER A 99 -11.97 2.27 -14.14
C SER A 99 -12.63 1.41 -15.22
N GLU A 100 -13.19 0.25 -14.84
CA GLU A 100 -13.80 -0.78 -15.71
C GLU A 100 -12.87 -1.37 -16.81
N GLN A 101 -11.76 -0.70 -17.13
CA GLN A 101 -10.81 -1.04 -18.18
C GLN A 101 -9.46 -1.51 -17.63
N MET A 102 -9.15 -1.20 -16.37
CA MET A 102 -7.89 -1.59 -15.75
C MET A 102 -8.02 -2.94 -15.06
N SER A 103 -7.13 -3.89 -15.38
CA SER A 103 -7.03 -5.13 -14.62
C SER A 103 -6.49 -4.86 -13.21
N VAL A 104 -6.74 -5.77 -12.26
CA VAL A 104 -6.19 -5.67 -10.89
C VAL A 104 -4.65 -5.63 -10.90
N SER A 105 -3.99 -6.34 -11.82
CA SER A 105 -2.52 -6.30 -11.94
C SER A 105 -2.01 -4.95 -12.44
N ALA A 106 -2.68 -4.36 -13.45
CA ALA A 106 -2.35 -3.02 -13.93
C ALA A 106 -2.65 -1.96 -12.85
N ALA A 107 -3.70 -2.14 -12.06
CA ALA A 107 -4.03 -1.28 -10.94
C ALA A 107 -2.97 -1.29 -9.84
N LYS A 108 -2.39 -2.46 -9.52
CA LYS A 108 -1.25 -2.55 -8.59
C LYS A 108 -0.04 -1.78 -9.11
N GLN A 109 0.33 -2.02 -10.37
CA GLN A 109 1.42 -1.26 -10.99
C GLN A 109 1.14 0.24 -11.01
N PHE A 110 -0.12 0.64 -11.21
CA PHE A 110 -0.51 2.04 -11.13
C PHE A 110 -0.32 2.59 -9.72
N ILE A 111 -0.75 1.86 -8.67
CA ILE A 111 -0.52 2.23 -7.27
C ILE A 111 0.98 2.37 -6.99
N GLU A 112 1.77 1.36 -7.34
CA GLU A 112 3.22 1.35 -7.11
C GLU A 112 3.94 2.52 -7.79
N ASN A 113 3.52 2.89 -9.00
CA ASN A 113 4.21 3.91 -9.79
C ASN A 113 3.73 5.34 -9.53
N ASN A 114 2.53 5.53 -8.97
CA ASN A 114 1.87 6.85 -8.92
C ASN A 114 1.48 7.29 -7.51
N PHE A 115 1.64 6.42 -6.50
CA PHE A 115 1.26 6.72 -5.12
C PHE A 115 2.48 6.64 -4.22
N GLU A 116 2.90 7.81 -3.76
CA GLU A 116 3.79 7.90 -2.62
C GLU A 116 2.96 7.60 -1.38
N GLN A 117 3.17 6.42 -0.81
CA GLN A 117 2.67 6.12 0.53
C GLN A 117 3.47 6.93 1.53
N ASP A 118 2.79 7.55 2.49
CA ASP A 118 3.45 8.27 3.56
C ASP A 118 4.26 7.30 4.45
N GLU A 119 5.24 7.84 5.18
CA GLU A 119 6.15 7.05 6.01
C GLU A 119 5.42 6.19 7.05
N ASP A 120 4.33 6.69 7.65
CA ASP A 120 3.59 5.94 8.68
C ASP A 120 2.85 4.74 8.08
N THR A 121 2.28 4.92 6.88
CA THR A 121 1.65 3.85 6.11
C THR A 121 2.66 2.79 5.68
N LEU A 122 3.82 3.21 5.18
CA LEU A 122 4.89 2.28 4.80
C LEU A 122 5.45 1.54 6.02
N ALA A 123 5.63 2.24 7.14
CA ALA A 123 6.05 1.64 8.41
C ALA A 123 5.02 0.62 8.93
N GLN A 124 3.72 0.93 8.79
CA GLN A 124 2.64 0.01 9.13
C GLN A 124 2.73 -1.27 8.29
N GLY A 125 2.78 -1.15 6.97
CA GLY A 125 2.88 -2.30 6.07
C GLY A 125 4.14 -3.14 6.31
N LEU A 126 5.26 -2.47 6.58
CA LEU A 126 6.51 -3.17 6.91
C LEU A 126 6.38 -3.95 8.22
N SER A 127 5.74 -3.38 9.24
CA SER A 127 5.53 -4.04 10.52
C SER A 127 4.69 -5.32 10.38
N GLU A 128 3.68 -5.30 9.50
CA GLU A 128 2.79 -6.43 9.23
C GLU A 128 3.54 -7.56 8.52
N GLU A 129 4.32 -7.23 7.48
CA GLU A 129 5.13 -8.21 6.74
C GLU A 129 6.26 -8.81 7.61
N LEU A 130 6.75 -8.06 8.60
CA LEU A 130 7.73 -8.53 9.58
C LEU A 130 7.12 -9.23 10.80
N GLY A 131 5.79 -9.35 10.87
CA GLY A 131 5.10 -10.02 11.97
C GLY A 131 5.22 -9.31 13.31
N VAL A 132 5.41 -7.98 13.31
CA VAL A 132 5.46 -7.17 14.53
C VAL A 132 4.08 -7.20 15.21
N SER A 133 4.07 -7.53 16.49
CA SER A 133 2.82 -7.60 17.26
C SER A 133 2.19 -6.21 17.45
N LYS A 134 0.85 -6.16 17.58
CA LYS A 134 0.13 -4.90 17.86
C LYS A 134 0.64 -4.18 19.11
N ALA A 135 1.12 -4.91 20.12
CA ALA A 135 1.67 -4.34 21.35
C ALA A 135 2.99 -3.58 21.09
N ASN A 136 3.78 -4.03 20.11
CA ASN A 136 5.09 -3.47 19.79
C ASN A 136 5.07 -2.53 18.58
N LEU A 137 3.92 -2.39 17.91
CA LEU A 137 3.75 -1.54 16.73
C LEU A 137 4.14 -0.08 16.99
N LYS A 138 3.78 0.45 18.16
CA LYS A 138 4.14 1.82 18.55
C LYS A 138 5.66 1.96 18.66
N ASP A 139 6.34 1.03 19.33
CA ASP A 139 7.80 1.05 19.48
C ASP A 139 8.49 0.87 18.13
N PHE A 140 7.98 -0.01 17.27
CA PHE A 140 8.48 -0.18 15.90
C PHE A 140 8.44 1.14 15.12
N LYS A 141 7.30 1.81 15.10
CA LYS A 141 7.13 3.09 14.38
C LYS A 141 7.92 4.25 14.98
N THR A 142 8.09 4.28 16.31
CA THR A 142 8.67 5.45 17.01
C THR A 142 10.16 5.31 17.34
N LYS A 143 10.72 4.10 17.31
CA LYS A 143 12.14 3.83 17.61
C LYS A 143 12.85 3.24 16.41
N VAL A 144 12.38 2.08 15.94
CA VAL A 144 13.06 1.31 14.88
C VAL A 144 13.11 2.08 13.56
N ILE A 145 11.95 2.55 13.06
CA ILE A 145 11.90 3.27 11.78
C ILE A 145 12.75 4.55 11.79
N PRO A 146 12.69 5.42 12.83
CA PRO A 146 13.58 6.57 12.93
C PRO A 146 15.07 6.24 12.98
N GLU A 147 15.48 5.16 13.66
CA GLU A 147 16.89 4.75 13.70
C GLU A 147 17.39 4.30 12.32
N ILE A 148 16.62 3.44 11.64
CA ILE A 148 16.92 3.02 10.27
C ILE A 148 17.06 4.25 9.37
N LYS A 149 16.07 5.16 9.39
CA LYS A 149 16.09 6.40 8.61
C LYS A 149 17.33 7.24 8.88
N LYS A 150 17.69 7.42 10.15
CA LYS A 150 18.89 8.17 10.57
C LYS A 150 20.17 7.56 9.99
N PHE A 151 20.33 6.24 10.07
CA PHE A 151 21.49 5.54 9.52
C PHE A 151 21.52 5.59 7.99
N THR A 152 20.38 5.37 7.32
CA THR A 152 20.25 5.47 5.86
C THR A 152 20.67 6.85 5.35
N ILE A 153 20.13 7.93 5.93
CA ILE A 153 20.47 9.31 5.52
C ILE A 153 21.95 9.62 5.79
N SER A 154 22.47 9.20 6.94
CA SER A 154 23.88 9.44 7.30
C SER A 154 24.83 8.74 6.33
N MET A 155 24.51 7.51 5.95
CA MET A 155 25.27 6.72 5.00
C MET A 155 25.20 7.30 3.59
N TYR A 156 24.00 7.70 3.13
CA TYR A 156 23.83 8.35 1.83
C TYR A 156 24.66 9.62 1.72
N ARG A 157 24.60 10.49 2.75
CA ARG A 157 25.43 11.71 2.83
C ARG A 157 26.92 11.42 2.85
N ARG A 158 27.35 10.33 3.49
CA ARG A 158 28.77 9.91 3.48
C ARG A 158 29.21 9.52 2.06
N LYS A 159 28.46 8.65 1.39
CA LYS A 159 28.76 8.24 0.00
C LYS A 159 28.82 9.42 -0.98
N LEU A 160 27.89 10.37 -0.86
CA LEU A 160 27.92 11.60 -1.66
C LEU A 160 29.19 12.44 -1.45
N ARG A 161 29.70 12.51 -0.21
CA ARG A 161 30.94 13.26 0.11
C ARG A 161 32.19 12.56 -0.38
N GLU A 162 32.19 11.22 -0.36
CA GLU A 162 33.34 10.40 -0.73
C GLU A 162 33.47 10.21 -2.26
N GLN A 163 32.57 10.79 -3.07
CA GLN A 163 32.46 10.57 -4.51
C GLN A 163 32.40 9.08 -4.88
N GLU A 164 31.98 8.22 -3.94
CA GLU A 164 31.69 6.84 -4.26
C GLU A 164 30.54 6.85 -5.25
N ASN A 165 30.76 6.30 -6.44
CA ASN A 165 29.70 6.16 -7.41
C ASN A 165 28.55 5.38 -6.75
N ILE A 166 27.42 6.07 -6.56
CA ILE A 166 26.13 5.43 -6.34
C ILE A 166 25.70 4.91 -7.73
N ASP A 167 26.44 3.93 -8.25
CA ASP A 167 26.43 3.58 -9.68
C ASP A 167 25.04 3.15 -10.16
N LYS A 168 24.16 2.70 -9.24
CA LYS A 168 22.73 2.45 -9.49
C LYS A 168 21.94 2.66 -8.20
N ALA A 169 20.83 3.41 -8.24
CA ALA A 169 19.94 3.60 -7.09
C ALA A 169 19.53 2.26 -6.44
N ASP A 170 19.27 1.24 -7.27
CA ASP A 170 18.94 -0.13 -6.82
C ASP A 170 20.06 -0.78 -5.99
N SER A 171 21.33 -0.55 -6.37
CA SER A 171 22.50 -1.09 -5.65
C SER A 171 22.62 -0.48 -4.25
N PHE A 172 22.35 0.82 -4.14
CA PHE A 172 22.34 1.50 -2.85
C PHE A 172 21.17 1.06 -1.97
N MET A 173 19.96 0.94 -2.54
CA MET A 173 18.80 0.43 -1.80
C MET A 173 19.05 -0.99 -1.28
N GLN A 174 19.63 -1.86 -2.11
CA GLN A 174 19.99 -3.20 -1.71
C GLN A 174 21.02 -3.19 -0.57
N PHE A 175 22.05 -2.35 -0.68
CA PHE A 175 23.05 -2.19 0.38
C PHE A 175 22.44 -1.73 1.71
N VAL A 176 21.55 -0.74 1.68
CA VAL A 176 20.85 -0.25 2.87
C VAL A 176 19.98 -1.35 3.49
N ILE A 177 19.27 -2.12 2.67
CA ILE A 177 18.47 -3.26 3.15
C ILE A 177 19.38 -4.29 3.82
N ASP A 178 20.49 -4.65 3.17
CA ASP A 178 21.33 -5.74 3.63
C ASP A 178 22.16 -5.39 4.88
N ASN A 179 22.44 -4.10 5.13
CA ASN A 179 23.35 -3.67 6.20
C ASN A 179 22.73 -2.75 7.26
N ILE A 180 21.57 -2.14 7.00
CA ILE A 180 20.90 -1.26 7.98
C ILE A 180 19.62 -1.90 8.47
N PHE A 181 18.76 -2.35 7.55
CA PHE A 181 17.48 -2.96 7.95
C PHE A 181 17.71 -4.26 8.69
N ILE A 182 18.57 -5.15 8.17
CA ILE A 182 18.85 -6.44 8.81
C ILE A 182 19.48 -6.22 10.19
N ASP A 183 20.55 -5.43 10.28
CA ASP A 183 21.24 -5.13 11.54
C ASP A 183 20.28 -4.56 12.58
N GLU A 184 19.45 -3.59 12.21
CA GLU A 184 18.49 -3.00 13.13
C GLU A 184 17.46 -4.03 13.59
N PHE A 185 16.90 -4.82 12.67
CA PHE A 185 15.89 -5.81 13.01
C PHE A 185 16.41 -6.95 13.88
N GLU A 186 17.65 -7.40 13.67
CA GLU A 186 18.29 -8.39 14.55
C GLU A 186 18.48 -7.87 15.98
N ASN A 187 18.59 -6.55 16.18
CA ASN A 187 18.72 -5.94 17.49
C ASN A 187 17.38 -5.76 18.25
N HIS A 188 16.23 -5.94 17.58
CA HIS A 188 14.91 -5.78 18.19
C HIS A 188 14.19 -7.13 18.35
N PRO A 189 14.02 -7.67 19.59
CA PRO A 189 13.53 -9.02 19.83
C PRO A 189 12.07 -9.26 19.40
N PHE A 190 11.34 -8.20 19.06
CA PHE A 190 9.95 -8.27 18.61
C PHE A 190 9.78 -8.22 17.09
N VAL A 191 10.88 -8.08 16.34
CA VAL A 191 10.87 -8.17 14.88
C VAL A 191 11.24 -9.61 14.51
N ARG A 192 10.43 -10.25 13.67
CA ARG A 192 10.69 -11.63 13.28
C ARG A 192 11.79 -11.68 12.21
N SER A 193 12.90 -12.31 12.55
CA SER A 193 13.95 -12.59 11.56
C SER A 193 13.49 -13.69 10.60
N PHE A 194 13.60 -13.41 9.30
CA PHE A 194 13.48 -14.41 8.24
C PHE A 194 14.89 -14.77 7.78
N THR A 195 15.14 -16.05 7.50
CA THR A 195 16.46 -16.49 7.04
C THR A 195 16.40 -17.13 5.66
N ASP A 196 17.46 -16.96 4.88
CA ASP A 196 17.66 -17.68 3.63
C ASP A 196 18.09 -19.15 3.89
N LYS A 197 18.33 -19.89 2.81
CA LYS A 197 18.83 -21.28 2.84
C LYS A 197 20.19 -21.45 3.52
N ASN A 198 20.92 -20.36 3.76
CA ASN A 198 22.23 -20.34 4.40
C ASN A 198 22.17 -19.75 5.82
N ASN A 199 20.97 -19.65 6.41
CA ASN A 199 20.72 -19.03 7.73
C ASN A 199 21.13 -17.56 7.84
N ARG A 200 21.20 -16.83 6.73
CA ARG A 200 21.42 -15.37 6.76
C ARG A 200 20.09 -14.68 6.92
N ALA A 201 20.00 -13.69 7.81
CA ALA A 201 18.81 -12.87 7.89
C ALA A 201 18.54 -12.17 6.55
N ILE A 202 17.27 -12.08 6.18
CA ILE A 202 16.80 -11.47 4.94
C ILE A 202 15.46 -10.77 5.18
N LEU A 203 15.12 -9.82 4.29
CA LEU A 203 13.74 -9.35 4.17
C LEU A 203 12.96 -10.24 3.20
N PRO A 204 11.73 -10.67 3.55
CA PRO A 204 10.85 -11.32 2.59
C PRO A 204 10.53 -10.36 1.43
N PRO A 205 10.19 -10.87 0.22
CA PRO A 205 10.05 -10.05 -0.98
C PRO A 205 9.13 -8.83 -0.83
N LYS A 206 8.01 -8.96 -0.11
CA LYS A 206 7.09 -7.86 0.15
C LYS A 206 7.67 -6.81 1.09
N ALA A 207 8.25 -7.23 2.22
CA ALA A 207 8.94 -6.32 3.15
C ALA A 207 10.09 -5.56 2.45
N LYS A 208 10.81 -6.24 1.55
CA LYS A 208 11.87 -5.64 0.74
C LYS A 208 11.34 -4.51 -0.16
N ASN A 209 10.20 -4.73 -0.83
CA ASN A 209 9.58 -3.69 -1.66
C ASN A 209 9.14 -2.48 -0.83
N ILE A 210 8.58 -2.70 0.36
CA ILE A 210 8.17 -1.63 1.27
C ILE A 210 9.40 -0.87 1.80
N ALA A 211 10.47 -1.58 2.17
CA ALA A 211 11.73 -0.98 2.59
C ALA A 211 12.34 -0.10 1.48
N ALA A 212 12.33 -0.55 0.22
CA ALA A 212 12.80 0.25 -0.91
C ALA A 212 11.96 1.54 -1.10
N LYS A 213 10.64 1.47 -0.90
CA LYS A 213 9.75 2.65 -0.93
C LYS A 213 10.08 3.63 0.20
N LEU A 214 10.31 3.15 1.43
CA LEU A 214 10.75 3.99 2.57
C LEU A 214 12.06 4.70 2.27
N ILE A 215 13.08 3.95 1.82
CA ILE A 215 14.39 4.50 1.48
C ILE A 215 14.23 5.58 0.39
N SER A 216 13.46 5.30 -0.65
CA SER A 216 13.19 6.27 -1.72
C SER A 216 12.51 7.53 -1.19
N ALA A 217 11.56 7.40 -0.25
CA ALA A 217 10.88 8.53 0.36
C ALA A 217 11.81 9.41 1.22
N TRP A 218 12.80 8.81 1.88
CA TRP A 218 13.75 9.53 2.75
C TRP A 218 14.88 10.24 2.01
N LEU A 219 15.19 9.79 0.79
CA LEU A 219 16.31 10.28 -0.01
C LEU A 219 15.90 11.25 -1.12
N LYS A 220 14.62 11.64 -1.15
CA LYS A 220 14.19 12.82 -1.91
C LYS A 220 14.78 14.09 -1.30
#